data_AF-Q30B76-F1
#
_entry.id   AF-Q30B76-F1
#
_cell.length_a   1.000
_cell.length_b   1.000
_cell.length_c   1.000
_cell.angle_alpha   90.00
_cell.angle_beta   90.00
_cell.angle_gamma   90.00
#
_symmetry.space_group_name_H-M   'P 1'
#
loop_
_entity.id
_entity.type
_entity.pdbx_description
1 polymer ?
#
loop_
_entity_poly.entity_id
_entity_poly.type
_entity_poly.pdbx_seq_one_letter_code
_entity_poly.pdbx_strand_id
1 'polypeptide(L)' 'HGIVMGIPVPFPIPESDGCKSGIRCPIEKDKTYNYVNKLPVKSEYPSIKVVVEWELTDDKNQRFFCWQIPIEVEA' A
#
# COMPACT_ATOMS: atom_id res chain seq x y z
N HIS A 1 1.69 4.59 -2.24
CA HIS A 1 1.51 5.53 -3.37
C HIS A 1 2.14 4.93 -4.63
N GLY A 2 1.92 5.47 -5.83
CA GLY A 2 2.49 4.94 -7.08
C GLY A 2 3.60 5.86 -7.59
N ILE A 3 4.77 5.32 -7.94
CA ILE A 3 5.89 6.07 -8.50
C ILE A 3 5.84 5.93 -10.03
N VAL A 4 5.59 7.03 -10.72
CA VAL A 4 5.48 7.11 -12.18
C VAL A 4 6.64 7.96 -12.69
N MET A 5 7.52 7.38 -13.52
CA MET A 5 8.69 8.08 -14.06
C MET A 5 9.54 8.76 -12.97
N GLY A 6 9.65 8.13 -11.78
CA GLY A 6 10.38 8.65 -10.63
C GLY A 6 9.60 9.66 -9.76
N ILE A 7 8.38 10.02 -10.14
CA ILE A 7 7.53 10.98 -9.41
C ILE A 7 6.50 10.20 -8.57
N PRO A 8 6.43 10.41 -7.24
CA PRO A 8 5.39 9.81 -6.41
C PRO A 8 4.04 10.49 -6.66
N VAL A 9 3.04 9.67 -6.99
CA VAL A 9 1.66 10.05 -7.26
C VAL A 9 0.74 9.39 -6.22
N PRO A 10 -0.21 10.14 -5.63
CA PRO A 10 -1.19 9.55 -4.71
C PRO A 10 -1.96 8.40 -5.36
N PHE A 11 -2.00 7.26 -4.67
CA PHE A 11 -2.78 6.09 -5.05
C PHE A 11 -3.67 5.72 -3.88
N PRO A 12 -4.90 6.27 -3.83
CA PRO A 12 -5.79 6.09 -2.70
C PRO A 12 -6.27 4.64 -2.63
N ILE A 13 -6.24 4.10 -1.41
CA ILE A 13 -6.79 2.78 -1.08
C ILE A 13 -8.13 2.94 -0.35
N PRO A 14 -9.07 1.98 -0.49
CA PRO A 14 -10.42 2.13 0.08
C PRO A 14 -10.44 2.17 1.62
N GLU A 15 -9.52 1.46 2.26
CA GLU A 15 -9.37 1.41 3.71
C GLU A 15 -7.88 1.61 4.03
N SER A 16 -7.57 2.68 4.75
CA SER A 16 -6.20 3.02 5.16
C SER A 16 -5.89 2.57 6.58
N ASP A 17 -6.90 2.20 7.37
CA ASP A 17 -6.72 1.67 8.71
C ASP A 17 -6.24 0.21 8.65
N GLY A 18 -4.97 -0.01 9.00
CA GLY A 18 -4.39 -1.35 9.10
C GLY A 18 -5.17 -2.27 10.04
N CYS A 19 -5.74 -1.74 11.12
CA CYS A 19 -6.55 -2.49 12.09
C CYS A 19 -7.89 -2.97 11.53
N LYS A 20 -8.30 -2.48 10.35
CA LYS A 20 -9.47 -2.95 9.60
C LYS A 20 -9.11 -3.77 8.36
N SER A 21 -7.81 -3.98 8.12
CA SER A 21 -7.25 -4.64 6.93
C SER A 21 -6.70 -6.04 7.27
N GLY A 22 -7.46 -6.81 8.06
CA GLY A 22 -7.09 -8.19 8.47
C GLY A 22 -6.22 -8.28 9.73
N ILE A 23 -5.79 -7.15 10.30
CA ILE A 23 -4.98 -7.10 11.52
C ILE A 23 -5.87 -6.83 12.71
N ARG A 24 -5.80 -7.65 13.76
CA ARG A 24 -6.47 -7.36 15.03
C ARG A 24 -5.55 -6.52 15.92
N CYS A 25 -5.94 -5.28 16.15
CA CYS A 25 -5.25 -4.37 17.06
C CYS A 25 -5.69 -4.56 18.53
N PRO A 26 -4.85 -4.19 19.52
CA PRO A 26 -3.52 -3.58 19.37
C PRO A 26 -2.47 -4.56 18.78
N ILE A 27 -1.49 -4.02 18.06
CA ILE A 27 -0.33 -4.78 17.61
C ILE A 27 0.52 -5.14 18.83
N GLU A 28 0.97 -6.38 18.88
CA GLU A 28 1.83 -6.93 19.93
C GLU A 28 3.22 -7.18 19.36
N LYS A 29 4.24 -6.91 20.17
CA LYS A 29 5.63 -7.19 19.80
C LYS A 29 5.83 -8.70 19.57
N ASP A 30 6.68 -9.04 18.61
CA ASP A 30 7.08 -10.41 18.27
C ASP A 30 5.94 -11.32 17.78
N LYS A 31 4.82 -10.74 17.35
CA LYS A 31 3.69 -11.44 16.73
C LYS A 31 3.63 -11.19 15.23
N THR A 32 3.35 -12.23 14.47
CA THR A 32 3.18 -12.15 13.01
C THR A 32 1.72 -11.85 12.65
N TYR A 33 1.53 -10.94 11.70
CA TYR A 33 0.22 -10.51 11.22
C TYR A 33 0.10 -10.69 9.71
N ASN A 34 -1.13 -10.88 9.23
CA ASN A 34 -1.46 -10.87 7.81
C ASN A 34 -2.23 -9.59 7.48
N TYR A 35 -1.59 -8.71 6.72
CA TYR A 35 -2.23 -7.52 6.17
C TYR A 35 -2.88 -7.87 4.83
N VAL A 36 -4.16 -7.53 4.66
CA VAL A 36 -4.93 -7.79 3.44
C VAL A 36 -5.63 -6.53 3.00
N ASN A 37 -5.33 -6.08 1.77
CA ASN A 37 -5.97 -4.92 1.17
C ASN A 37 -6.01 -5.07 -0.35
N LYS A 38 -6.71 -4.14 -1.02
CA LYS A 38 -6.86 -4.11 -2.47
C LYS A 38 -6.45 -2.74 -2.98
N LEU A 39 -5.68 -2.72 -4.07
CA LEU A 39 -5.39 -1.51 -4.82
C LEU A 39 -6.22 -1.55 -6.11
N PRO A 40 -7.28 -0.72 -6.24
CA PRO A 40 -8.08 -0.71 -7.45
C PRO A 40 -7.29 -0.08 -8.59
N VAL A 41 -7.20 -0.80 -9.72
CA VAL A 41 -6.76 -0.24 -10.99
C VAL A 41 -7.98 0.39 -11.65
N LYS A 42 -7.99 1.72 -11.80
CA LYS A 42 -9.09 2.45 -12.45
C LYS A 42 -8.84 2.49 -13.96
N SER A 43 -9.91 2.41 -14.74
CA SER A 43 -9.86 2.55 -16.21
C SER A 43 -9.34 3.91 -16.68
N GLU A 44 -9.40 4.93 -15.83
CA GLU A 44 -8.82 6.26 -16.08
C GLU A 44 -7.27 6.26 -16.04
N TYR A 45 -6.66 5.18 -15.51
CA TYR A 45 -5.21 5.10 -15.40
C TYR A 45 -4.60 4.77 -16.77
N PRO A 46 -3.60 5.54 -17.22
CA PRO A 46 -2.97 5.27 -18.50
C PRO A 46 -2.22 3.94 -18.46
N SER A 47 -2.06 3.31 -19.63
CA SER A 47 -1.26 2.08 -19.74
C SER A 47 0.24 2.39 -19.60
N ILE A 48 0.74 2.36 -18.36
CA ILE A 48 2.10 2.72 -18.02
C ILE A 48 2.68 1.77 -16.97
N LYS A 49 4.01 1.76 -16.88
CA LYS A 49 4.74 1.12 -15.78
C LYS A 49 4.70 2.03 -14.55
N VAL A 50 4.32 1.45 -13.43
CA VAL A 50 4.23 2.12 -12.13
C VAL A 50 4.98 1.27 -11.11
N VAL A 51 5.78 1.89 -10.24
CA VAL A 51 6.29 1.21 -9.06
C VAL A 51 5.34 1.50 -7.90
N VAL A 52 4.63 0.48 -7.42
CA VAL A 52 3.77 0.62 -6.24
C VAL A 52 4.66 0.59 -5.01
N GLU A 53 4.64 1.67 -4.24
CA GLU A 53 5.21 1.71 -2.89
C GLU A 53 4.09 1.55 -1.86
N TRP A 54 4.23 0.57 -0.97
CA TRP A 54 3.26 0.27 0.07
C TRP A 54 3.92 0.27 1.43
N GLU A 55 3.31 0.98 2.37
CA GLU A 55 3.80 1.10 3.73
C GLU A 55 2.66 0.92 4.74
N LEU A 56 3.03 0.51 5.95
CA LEU A 56 2.16 0.50 7.11
C LEU A 56 2.96 1.05 8.29
N THR A 57 2.42 2.04 8.99
CA THR A 57 3.07 2.72 10.11
C THR A 57 2.37 2.46 11.43
N ASP A 58 3.12 2.55 12.53
CA ASP A 58 2.60 2.52 13.90
C ASP A 58 2.10 3.90 14.38
N ASP A 59 1.69 3.98 15.64
CA ASP A 59 1.23 5.19 16.33
C ASP A 59 2.33 6.26 16.50
N LYS A 60 3.60 5.89 16.29
CA LYS A 60 4.78 6.76 16.33
C LYS A 60 5.30 7.08 14.93
N ASN A 61 4.52 6.77 13.90
CA ASN A 61 4.86 6.98 12.50
C ASN A 61 6.12 6.20 12.05
N GLN A 62 6.43 5.10 12.73
CA GLN A 62 7.49 4.17 12.33
C GLN A 62 6.92 3.09 11.43
N ARG A 63 7.66 2.73 10.38
CA ARG A 63 7.20 1.74 9.40
C ARG A 63 7.35 0.32 9.96
N PHE A 64 6.24 -0.41 10.06
CA PHE A 64 6.28 -1.87 10.23
C PHE A 64 6.87 -2.54 8.99
N PHE A 65 6.43 -2.10 7.81
CA PHE A 65 7.01 -2.50 6.54
C PHE A 65 6.94 -1.37 5.53
N CYS A 66 7.83 -1.45 4.55
CA CYS A 66 7.77 -0.70 3.30
C CYS A 66 8.31 -1.60 2.19
N TRP A 67 7.52 -1.79 1.14
CA TRP A 67 7.94 -2.57 -0.02
C TRP A 67 7.55 -1.86 -1.31
N GLN A 68 8.33 -2.13 -2.35
CA GLN A 68 8.13 -1.61 -3.70
C GLN A 68 7.98 -2.77 -4.68
N ILE A 69 6.96 -2.71 -5.53
CA ILE A 69 6.72 -3.71 -6.58
C ILE A 69 6.46 -2.99 -7.90
N PRO A 70 7.22 -3.29 -8.97
CA PRO A 70 6.92 -2.79 -10.30
C PRO A 70 5.68 -3.51 -10.86
N ILE A 71 4.72 -2.74 -11.36
CA ILE A 71 3.54 -3.23 -12.05
C ILE A 71 3.40 -2.54 -13.42
N GLU A 72 2.66 -3.17 -14.31
CA GLU A 72 2.23 -2.58 -15.56
C GLU A 72 0.71 -2.45 -15.51
N VAL A 73 0.20 -1.24 -15.73
CA VAL A 73 -1.24 -1.00 -15.84
C VAL A 73 -1.62 -1.29 -17.28
N GLU A 74 -2.53 -2.24 -17.48
CA GLU A 74 -3.11 -2.56 -18.79
C GLU A 74 -4.51 -1.93 -18.89
N ALA A 75 -4.89 -1.50 -20.09
CA ALA A 75 -6.20 -0.90 -20.39
C ALA A 75 -7.22 -1.96 -20.85
#